data_AF-A0AAD9D4Q1-F1
#
_entry.id   AF-A0AAD9D4Q1-F1
#
_cell.length_a   1.000
_cell.length_b   1.000
_cell.length_c   1.000
_cell.angle_alpha   90.00
_cell.angle_beta   90.00
_cell.angle_gamma   90.00
#
_symmetry.space_group_name_H-M   'P 1'
#
loop_
_entity.id
_entity.type
_entity.pdbx_description
1 polymer ?
#
loop_
_entity_poly.entity_id
_entity_poly.type
_entity_poly.pdbx_seq_one_letter_code
_entity_poly.pdbx_strand_id
1 'polypeptide(L)'
;MSVSNKRSAEEISLLQGITSTLETNLRGVAPNQNFNSDIDYEDYNDIPLPVLPTLKSKSQQSRTIAAPMQSSQQAKSAVDISQTAVKNFLAEKTLIKSITKACVAERVAVGDDSIIEELVTKYKTDYSGLTLKKVVDSITRVTSGNVESGEVSGEKDSNDVATANVETKAASEEKEDKEVSGEEEAAANTESEAAPVEKEGTDKVGRCIALIDEEMKQYYVKIAELKAKRRKVEAKIAAKAKRKREQAAAAAAFVAAKEAAAKEGGTATTTDDVPKKPAKRKRTTKNFQPKSNFKFVDPDDALYTEMTERYYKIKEANEHLPSRTLEKIIAETKRDMHRDDFNVPYRNVYNEIKRRWKMRSDVGATAEGEKVKKIKEMYDELYKRYCEMKSSQKKLGTGAFAELGNSVKLEFGFPDDFAISKNRITYRYRREFPDRKSNPDHVVEIRSLSSEDKKRREHLVNEVVARYLKVKDANPKKLANGTISRIIEETKKDLDIHEFDVPESSIRGRIHRKSYYVSHENGNRDDIDDPLVETINSWLKNGISVTREQGLTLANQMLSGKNLDKDSDGNTITLDAVWWKCFLNRCHHKLNGNALG
;
A
#
# COMPACT_ATOMS: atom_id res chain seq x y z
N MET A 1 -28.34 -47.92 -28.25
CA MET A 1 -28.41 -46.70 -29.09
C MET A 1 -27.00 -46.17 -29.25
N SER A 2 -26.42 -46.33 -30.44
CA SER A 2 -25.04 -45.94 -30.76
C SER A 2 -25.05 -44.52 -31.31
N VAL A 3 -24.36 -43.59 -30.63
CA VAL A 3 -24.20 -42.20 -31.09
C VAL A 3 -22.77 -42.03 -31.61
N SER A 4 -22.68 -41.91 -32.93
CA SER A 4 -21.43 -41.73 -33.68
C SER A 4 -20.94 -40.28 -33.58
N ASN A 5 -19.73 -40.09 -33.04
CA ASN A 5 -19.01 -38.83 -33.04
C ASN A 5 -18.37 -38.59 -34.42
N LYS A 6 -18.98 -37.74 -35.25
CA LYS A 6 -18.34 -37.17 -36.43
C LYS A 6 -17.76 -35.81 -36.06
N ARG A 7 -16.45 -35.76 -35.76
CA ARG A 7 -15.69 -34.49 -35.76
C ARG A 7 -15.46 -34.08 -37.22
N SER A 8 -15.64 -32.80 -37.52
CA SER A 8 -15.56 -32.27 -38.88
C SER A 8 -14.10 -32.22 -39.37
N ALA A 9 -13.91 -32.40 -40.68
CA ALA A 9 -12.59 -32.39 -41.32
C ALA A 9 -11.82 -31.07 -41.15
N GLU A 10 -12.50 -29.98 -40.79
CA GLU A 10 -11.89 -28.68 -40.52
C GLU A 10 -11.12 -28.66 -39.19
N GLU A 11 -11.54 -29.44 -38.20
CA GLU A 11 -10.87 -29.52 -36.89
C GLU A 11 -9.52 -30.28 -36.98
N ILE A 12 -9.41 -31.20 -37.93
CA ILE A 12 -8.17 -31.94 -38.22
C ILE A 12 -7.17 -31.07 -39.01
N SER A 13 -7.67 -30.24 -39.93
CA SER A 13 -6.83 -29.32 -40.72
C SER A 13 -6.19 -28.23 -39.86
N LEU A 14 -6.90 -27.73 -38.84
CA LEU A 14 -6.38 -26.73 -37.91
C LEU A 14 -5.27 -27.30 -37.00
N LEU A 15 -5.36 -28.57 -36.59
CA LEU A 15 -4.37 -29.23 -35.74
C LEU A 15 -3.10 -29.63 -36.50
N GLN A 16 -3.19 -29.90 -37.80
CA GLN A 16 -2.00 -30.13 -38.65
C GLN A 16 -1.24 -28.83 -38.96
N GLY A 17 -1.91 -27.68 -39.01
CA GLY A 17 -1.25 -26.38 -39.18
C GLY A 17 -0.43 -25.93 -37.97
N ILE A 18 -0.83 -26.33 -36.75
CA ILE A 18 -0.14 -25.93 -35.50
C ILE A 18 1.11 -26.78 -35.23
N THR A 19 1.13 -28.04 -35.69
CA THR A 19 2.27 -28.95 -35.49
C THR A 19 3.43 -28.64 -36.45
N SER A 20 3.16 -28.17 -37.67
CA SER A 20 4.19 -27.78 -38.65
C SER A 20 5.05 -26.58 -38.23
N THR A 21 4.55 -25.69 -37.36
CA THR A 21 5.23 -24.46 -36.94
C THR A 21 6.14 -24.67 -35.72
N LEU A 22 5.99 -25.80 -35.02
CA LEU A 22 6.80 -26.15 -33.85
C LEU A 22 8.05 -26.97 -34.21
N GLU A 23 8.03 -27.73 -35.31
CA GLU A 23 9.19 -28.54 -35.73
C GLU A 23 10.29 -27.72 -36.43
N THR A 24 9.96 -26.54 -36.96
CA THR A 24 10.94 -25.66 -37.65
C THR A 24 11.83 -24.86 -36.69
N ASN A 25 11.48 -24.78 -35.40
CA ASN A 25 12.25 -24.04 -34.40
C ASN A 25 13.19 -24.91 -33.54
N LEU A 26 13.24 -26.23 -33.77
CA LEU A 26 14.01 -27.19 -32.94
C LEU A 26 15.18 -27.89 -33.67
N ARG A 27 15.51 -27.50 -34.90
CA ARG A 27 16.70 -27.97 -35.63
C ARG A 27 17.70 -26.84 -35.83
N GLY A 28 18.52 -26.59 -34.82
CA GLY A 28 19.54 -25.56 -34.93
C GLY A 28 20.55 -25.48 -33.80
N VAL A 29 20.83 -26.57 -33.07
CA VAL A 29 22.02 -26.61 -32.20
C VAL A 29 22.56 -28.05 -32.15
N ALA A 30 23.65 -28.29 -32.86
CA ALA A 30 24.55 -29.42 -32.61
C ALA A 30 25.74 -28.94 -31.77
N PRO A 31 26.39 -29.82 -31.00
CA PRO A 31 27.24 -29.41 -29.89
C PRO A 31 28.75 -29.44 -30.20
N ASN A 32 29.49 -28.84 -29.27
CA ASN A 32 30.84 -29.22 -28.81
C ASN A 32 32.03 -28.45 -29.41
N GLN A 33 32.79 -27.71 -28.58
CA GLN A 33 34.12 -28.10 -28.08
C GLN A 33 34.89 -26.92 -27.43
N ASN A 34 35.61 -27.25 -26.34
CA ASN A 34 36.69 -26.49 -25.71
C ASN A 34 37.75 -26.01 -26.70
N PHE A 35 38.30 -24.81 -26.50
CA PHE A 35 39.75 -24.55 -26.61
C PHE A 35 40.14 -23.24 -25.89
N ASN A 36 41.19 -23.32 -25.06
CA ASN A 36 42.00 -22.21 -24.58
C ASN A 36 42.82 -21.64 -25.74
N SER A 37 43.03 -20.31 -25.79
CA SER A 37 44.36 -19.68 -25.80
C SER A 37 44.27 -18.19 -26.10
N ASP A 38 45.16 -17.44 -25.45
CA ASP A 38 45.62 -16.09 -25.76
C ASP A 38 45.83 -15.84 -27.27
N ILE A 39 45.64 -14.59 -27.71
CA ILE A 39 46.58 -13.79 -28.54
C ILE A 39 45.96 -12.42 -28.89
N ASP A 40 46.85 -11.43 -28.85
CA ASP A 40 46.75 -9.99 -29.12
C ASP A 40 46.56 -9.59 -30.60
N TYR A 41 46.14 -8.31 -30.76
CA TYR A 41 46.51 -7.32 -31.81
C TYR A 41 45.71 -7.16 -33.14
N GLU A 42 45.25 -5.90 -33.33
CA GLU A 42 45.16 -5.02 -34.51
C GLU A 42 44.29 -5.36 -35.76
N ASP A 43 43.48 -4.34 -36.11
CA ASP A 43 43.23 -3.75 -37.43
C ASP A 43 42.59 -4.60 -38.55
N TYR A 44 41.36 -4.23 -38.97
CA TYR A 44 41.08 -3.64 -40.31
C TYR A 44 39.58 -3.41 -40.56
N ASN A 45 39.34 -2.36 -41.35
CA ASN A 45 38.08 -1.84 -41.88
C ASN A 45 37.41 -2.73 -42.95
N ASP A 46 36.15 -2.36 -43.21
CA ASP A 46 35.36 -2.47 -44.44
C ASP A 46 34.46 -3.69 -44.69
N ILE A 47 33.34 -3.40 -45.39
CA ILE A 47 32.42 -4.26 -46.20
C ILE A 47 30.99 -4.40 -45.60
N PRO A 48 29.89 -4.30 -46.40
CA PRO A 48 28.95 -3.17 -46.32
C PRO A 48 27.48 -3.58 -46.00
N LEU A 49 26.63 -2.56 -45.84
CA LEU A 49 25.19 -2.66 -45.59
C LEU A 49 24.40 -3.21 -46.80
N PRO A 50 23.45 -4.15 -46.60
CA PRO A 50 22.51 -4.55 -47.66
C PRO A 50 21.24 -3.68 -47.69
N VAL A 51 20.84 -3.40 -48.93
CA VAL A 51 19.71 -2.58 -49.37
C VAL A 51 18.36 -3.28 -49.17
N LEU A 52 17.35 -2.54 -48.69
CA LEU A 52 15.95 -2.94 -48.55
C LEU A 52 15.20 -2.98 -49.90
N PRO A 53 14.33 -3.97 -50.15
CA PRO A 53 13.35 -3.89 -51.23
C PRO A 53 12.04 -3.22 -50.77
N THR A 54 11.64 -2.21 -51.54
CA THR A 54 10.34 -1.53 -51.51
C THR A 54 9.26 -2.43 -52.13
N LEU A 55 8.17 -2.68 -51.41
CA LEU A 55 6.97 -3.30 -51.97
C LEU A 55 5.79 -2.33 -52.01
N LYS A 56 5.24 -2.25 -53.22
CA LYS A 56 4.21 -1.32 -53.70
C LYS A 56 2.83 -1.59 -53.09
N SER A 57 2.10 -0.51 -52.86
CA SER A 57 0.68 -0.51 -52.53
C SER A 57 -0.18 -0.99 -53.70
N LYS A 58 -1.23 -1.75 -53.38
CA LYS A 58 -2.44 -1.85 -54.21
C LYS A 58 -3.66 -1.74 -53.32
N SER A 59 -4.47 -0.73 -53.64
CA SER A 59 -5.82 -0.50 -53.16
C SER A 59 -6.79 -1.46 -53.84
N GLN A 60 -7.80 -1.94 -53.10
CA GLN A 60 -9.13 -2.34 -53.60
C GLN A 60 -10.02 -2.53 -52.37
N GLN A 61 -10.90 -1.57 -52.11
CA GLN A 61 -12.32 -1.53 -52.51
C GLN A 61 -13.24 -2.37 -51.61
N SER A 62 -14.11 -1.61 -50.95
CA SER A 62 -15.15 -1.96 -50.02
C SER A 62 -16.22 -2.89 -50.62
N ARG A 63 -16.68 -3.87 -49.85
CA ARG A 63 -18.04 -4.43 -49.98
C ARG A 63 -18.62 -4.78 -48.61
N THR A 64 -19.65 -4.04 -48.27
CA THR A 64 -20.56 -4.24 -47.14
C THR A 64 -21.51 -5.39 -47.46
N ILE A 65 -21.58 -6.42 -46.62
CA ILE A 65 -22.71 -7.36 -46.57
C ILE A 65 -23.06 -7.58 -45.10
N ALA A 66 -24.28 -7.19 -44.74
CA ALA A 66 -24.89 -7.44 -43.45
C ALA A 66 -25.59 -8.82 -43.46
N ALA A 67 -25.43 -9.57 -42.37
CA ALA A 67 -26.18 -10.80 -42.08
C ALA A 67 -26.27 -11.00 -40.53
N PRO A 68 -27.26 -11.77 -40.04
CA PRO A 68 -28.08 -11.39 -38.89
C PRO A 68 -27.63 -11.96 -37.54
N MET A 69 -28.07 -11.28 -36.47
CA MET A 69 -27.91 -11.65 -35.06
C MET A 69 -28.48 -13.06 -34.77
N GLN A 70 -27.61 -13.95 -34.30
CA GLN A 70 -28.00 -15.13 -33.52
C GLN A 70 -27.57 -14.95 -32.06
N SER A 71 -28.49 -15.32 -31.16
CA SER A 71 -28.39 -15.21 -29.71
C SER A 71 -27.19 -15.99 -29.15
N SER A 72 -26.24 -15.27 -28.55
CA SER A 72 -25.11 -15.87 -27.85
C SER A 72 -25.51 -16.32 -26.44
N GLN A 73 -25.42 -17.63 -26.19
CA GLN A 73 -25.19 -18.12 -24.84
C GLN A 73 -23.83 -17.57 -24.39
N GLN A 74 -23.83 -16.60 -23.49
CA GLN A 74 -22.62 -16.01 -22.95
C GLN A 74 -21.84 -17.09 -22.17
N ALA A 75 -20.78 -17.61 -22.79
CA ALA A 75 -19.76 -18.34 -22.08
C ALA A 75 -19.23 -17.45 -20.94
N LYS A 76 -19.34 -17.92 -19.69
CA LYS A 76 -18.79 -17.22 -18.53
C LYS A 76 -17.31 -16.95 -18.80
N SER A 77 -16.90 -15.69 -18.67
CA SER A 77 -15.52 -15.31 -18.98
C SER A 77 -14.54 -16.04 -18.06
N ALA A 78 -13.33 -16.34 -18.54
CA ALA A 78 -12.28 -16.95 -17.71
C ALA A 78 -11.96 -16.12 -16.44
N VAL A 79 -12.25 -14.81 -16.48
CA VAL A 79 -12.15 -13.89 -15.34
C VAL A 79 -13.19 -14.19 -14.26
N ASP A 80 -14.41 -14.55 -14.63
CA ASP A 80 -15.48 -14.90 -13.67
C ASP A 80 -15.21 -16.24 -12.99
N ILE A 81 -14.62 -17.19 -13.71
CA ILE A 81 -14.23 -18.51 -13.17
C ILE A 81 -13.10 -18.32 -12.14
N SER A 82 -12.05 -17.57 -12.46
CA SER A 82 -10.93 -17.33 -11.55
C SER A 82 -11.32 -16.54 -10.30
N GLN A 83 -12.20 -15.52 -10.42
CA GLN A 83 -12.71 -14.80 -9.26
C GLN A 83 -13.59 -15.66 -8.35
N THR A 84 -14.31 -16.62 -8.91
CA THR A 84 -15.14 -17.56 -8.14
C THR A 84 -14.24 -18.55 -7.38
N ALA A 85 -13.18 -19.04 -8.01
CA ALA A 85 -12.19 -19.90 -7.35
C ALA A 85 -11.49 -19.21 -6.17
N VAL A 86 -11.08 -17.95 -6.30
CA VAL A 86 -10.43 -17.19 -5.22
C VAL A 86 -11.39 -16.92 -4.05
N LYS A 87 -12.66 -16.63 -4.34
CA LYS A 87 -13.69 -16.45 -3.29
C LYS A 87 -13.91 -17.74 -2.51
N ASN A 88 -13.96 -18.87 -3.21
CA ASN A 88 -14.12 -20.19 -2.60
C ASN A 88 -12.91 -20.54 -1.72
N PHE A 89 -11.69 -20.23 -2.18
CA PHE A 89 -10.47 -20.46 -1.38
C PHE A 89 -10.44 -19.67 -0.07
N LEU A 90 -10.82 -18.38 -0.10
CA LEU A 90 -10.86 -17.56 1.12
C LEU A 90 -11.94 -18.03 2.08
N ALA A 91 -13.11 -18.40 1.58
CA ALA A 91 -14.19 -18.93 2.40
C ALA A 91 -13.81 -20.29 3.01
N GLU A 92 -13.14 -21.16 2.26
CA GLU A 92 -12.59 -22.42 2.75
C GLU A 92 -11.56 -22.21 3.88
N LYS A 93 -10.65 -21.24 3.74
CA LYS A 93 -9.67 -20.92 4.80
C LYS A 93 -10.35 -20.43 6.07
N THR A 94 -11.39 -19.61 5.96
CA THR A 94 -12.19 -19.17 7.11
C THR A 94 -12.89 -20.36 7.76
N LEU A 95 -13.53 -21.21 6.95
CA LEU A 95 -14.23 -22.41 7.44
C LEU A 95 -13.28 -23.35 8.19
N ILE A 96 -12.07 -23.61 7.68
CA ILE A 96 -11.06 -24.43 8.38
C ILE A 96 -10.76 -23.83 9.76
N LYS A 97 -10.60 -22.50 9.85
CA LYS A 97 -10.33 -21.81 11.11
C LYS A 97 -11.51 -21.94 12.08
N SER A 98 -12.74 -21.84 11.59
CA SER A 98 -13.96 -21.99 12.39
C SER A 98 -14.13 -23.42 12.89
N ILE A 99 -13.90 -24.43 12.04
CA ILE A 99 -13.90 -25.85 12.44
C ILE A 99 -12.83 -26.07 13.52
N THR A 100 -11.61 -25.57 13.32
CA THR A 100 -10.55 -25.68 14.34
C THR A 100 -10.96 -25.06 15.67
N LYS A 101 -11.53 -23.85 15.66
CA LYS A 101 -11.95 -23.17 16.89
C LYS A 101 -13.08 -23.90 17.61
N ALA A 102 -14.06 -24.42 16.86
CA ALA A 102 -15.16 -25.20 17.41
C ALA A 102 -14.66 -26.52 18.03
N CYS A 103 -13.79 -27.26 17.33
CA CYS A 103 -13.18 -28.48 17.86
C CYS A 103 -12.37 -28.23 19.14
N VAL A 104 -11.60 -27.13 19.21
CA VAL A 104 -10.85 -26.75 20.41
C VAL A 104 -11.79 -26.37 21.56
N ALA A 105 -12.88 -25.64 21.29
CA ALA A 105 -13.86 -25.25 22.30
C ALA A 105 -14.57 -26.47 22.92
N GLU A 106 -14.90 -27.47 22.10
CA GLU A 106 -15.52 -28.74 22.51
C GLU A 106 -14.50 -29.80 22.97
N ARG A 107 -13.21 -29.44 23.07
CA ARG A 107 -12.12 -30.31 23.51
C ARG A 107 -12.01 -31.62 22.71
N VAL A 108 -12.27 -31.57 21.41
CA VAL A 108 -12.07 -32.71 20.50
C VAL A 108 -10.57 -33.02 20.42
N ALA A 109 -10.17 -34.25 20.75
CA ALA A 109 -8.77 -34.63 20.78
C ALA A 109 -8.22 -34.77 19.35
N VAL A 110 -6.89 -34.60 19.18
CA VAL A 110 -6.20 -34.70 17.88
C VAL A 110 -6.22 -36.12 17.27
N GLY A 111 -6.87 -37.09 17.92
CA GLY A 111 -7.09 -38.45 17.41
C GLY A 111 -8.56 -38.82 17.20
N ASP A 112 -9.50 -37.91 17.46
CA ASP A 112 -10.94 -38.15 17.29
C ASP A 112 -11.35 -37.96 15.81
N ASP A 113 -10.70 -38.70 14.91
CA ASP A 113 -10.85 -38.57 13.46
C ASP A 113 -12.30 -38.73 13.01
N SER A 114 -13.11 -39.54 13.71
CA SER A 114 -14.53 -39.75 13.42
C SER A 114 -15.35 -38.45 13.50
N ILE A 115 -15.13 -37.62 14.52
CA ILE A 115 -15.86 -36.35 14.70
C ILE A 115 -15.43 -35.35 13.62
N ILE A 116 -14.13 -35.29 13.34
CA ILE A 116 -13.57 -34.37 12.34
C ILE A 116 -14.01 -34.78 10.94
N GLU A 117 -14.04 -36.07 10.63
CA GLU A 117 -14.48 -36.61 9.34
C GLU A 117 -15.96 -36.33 9.09
N GLU A 118 -16.81 -36.44 10.11
CA GLU A 118 -18.23 -36.08 10.01
C GLU A 118 -18.42 -34.58 9.73
N LEU A 119 -17.71 -33.72 10.45
CA LEU A 119 -17.72 -32.26 10.21
C LEU A 119 -17.23 -31.92 8.80
N VAL A 120 -16.13 -32.53 8.35
CA VAL A 120 -15.60 -32.32 7.00
C VAL A 120 -16.61 -32.79 5.96
N THR A 121 -17.22 -33.96 6.15
CA THR A 121 -18.23 -34.51 5.23
C THR A 121 -19.42 -33.58 5.09
N LYS A 122 -19.91 -33.01 6.19
CA LYS A 122 -21.02 -32.05 6.18
C LYS A 122 -20.73 -30.82 5.32
N TYR A 123 -19.55 -30.21 5.44
CA TYR A 123 -19.25 -28.96 4.71
C TYR A 123 -18.57 -29.18 3.34
N LYS A 124 -18.13 -30.40 3.02
CA LYS A 124 -17.45 -30.70 1.75
C LYS A 124 -18.35 -30.52 0.52
N THR A 125 -19.67 -30.61 0.68
CA THR A 125 -20.65 -30.34 -0.39
C THR A 125 -20.58 -28.90 -0.88
N ASP A 126 -20.41 -27.94 0.04
CA ASP A 126 -20.34 -26.51 -0.27
C ASP A 126 -18.90 -26.04 -0.52
N TYR A 127 -17.91 -26.76 0.03
CA TYR A 127 -16.49 -26.43 -0.04
C TYR A 127 -15.66 -27.63 -0.48
N SER A 128 -15.62 -27.89 -1.80
CA SER A 128 -14.95 -29.05 -2.38
C SER A 128 -13.43 -29.15 -2.09
N GLY A 129 -12.78 -28.03 -1.76
CA GLY A 129 -11.36 -27.98 -1.41
C GLY A 129 -11.06 -28.37 0.05
N LEU A 130 -12.10 -28.48 0.89
CA LEU A 130 -11.99 -28.89 2.28
C LEU A 130 -11.58 -30.37 2.36
N THR A 131 -10.49 -30.64 3.07
CA THR A 131 -9.96 -31.99 3.26
C THR A 131 -9.67 -32.23 4.72
N LEU A 132 -9.86 -33.48 5.18
CA LEU A 132 -9.60 -33.90 6.56
C LEU A 132 -8.19 -33.47 7.01
N LYS A 133 -7.18 -33.73 6.16
CA LYS A 133 -5.79 -33.35 6.41
C LYS A 133 -5.62 -31.86 6.75
N LYS A 134 -6.25 -30.95 5.99
CA LYS A 134 -6.14 -29.50 6.26
C LYS A 134 -6.72 -29.10 7.61
N VAL A 135 -7.81 -29.76 8.03
CA VAL A 135 -8.48 -29.49 9.30
C VAL A 135 -7.64 -30.05 10.45
N VAL A 136 -7.17 -31.30 10.36
CA VAL A 136 -6.29 -31.92 11.35
C VAL A 136 -5.00 -31.12 11.52
N ASP A 137 -4.31 -30.77 10.43
CA ASP A 137 -3.08 -29.97 10.46
C ASP A 137 -3.29 -28.61 11.16
N SER A 138 -4.48 -28.01 10.99
CA SER A 138 -4.86 -26.74 11.62
C SER A 138 -5.12 -26.92 13.11
N ILE A 139 -5.83 -27.97 13.52
CA ILE A 139 -6.07 -28.30 14.94
C ILE A 139 -4.74 -28.60 15.63
N THR A 140 -3.91 -29.49 15.07
CA THR A 140 -2.59 -29.84 15.63
C THR A 140 -1.73 -28.60 15.83
N ARG A 141 -1.71 -27.67 14.87
CA ARG A 141 -0.95 -26.42 15.00
C ARG A 141 -1.42 -25.56 16.16
N VAL A 142 -2.73 -25.47 16.39
CA VAL A 142 -3.31 -24.68 17.49
C VAL A 142 -3.10 -25.36 18.83
N THR A 143 -3.26 -26.68 18.91
CA THR A 143 -3.13 -27.44 20.16
C THR A 143 -1.67 -27.64 20.59
N SER A 144 -0.77 -27.89 19.64
CA SER A 144 0.67 -28.05 19.92
C SER A 144 1.38 -26.72 20.16
N GLY A 145 0.79 -25.60 19.72
CA GLY A 145 1.37 -24.26 19.85
C GLY A 145 1.26 -23.63 21.24
N ASN A 146 0.64 -24.30 22.23
CA ASN A 146 0.37 -23.71 23.54
C ASN A 146 1.49 -23.92 24.60
N VAL A 147 2.73 -24.22 24.18
CA VAL A 147 3.89 -24.39 25.09
C VAL A 147 5.03 -23.39 24.85
N GLU A 148 5.01 -22.58 23.80
CA GLU A 148 5.95 -21.45 23.70
C GLU A 148 5.23 -20.20 23.20
N SER A 149 5.28 -19.16 24.03
CA SER A 149 4.96 -17.77 23.71
C SER A 149 5.91 -17.23 22.63
N GLY A 150 5.74 -17.71 21.41
CA GLY A 150 6.40 -17.22 20.21
C GLY A 150 5.42 -16.43 19.35
N GLU A 151 5.45 -15.11 19.46
CA GLU A 151 4.86 -14.20 18.49
C GLU A 151 5.31 -14.58 17.06
N VAL A 152 4.42 -15.19 16.28
CA VAL A 152 4.60 -15.36 14.83
C VAL A 152 3.52 -14.58 14.08
N SER A 153 4.02 -13.55 13.40
CA SER A 153 3.40 -12.75 12.33
C SER A 153 2.06 -12.07 12.66
N GLY A 154 2.17 -10.84 13.17
CA GLY A 154 1.10 -9.86 13.13
C GLY A 154 0.72 -9.50 11.69
N GLU A 155 -0.39 -10.08 11.23
CA GLU A 155 -1.29 -9.45 10.27
C GLU A 155 -2.16 -8.49 11.09
N LYS A 156 -1.66 -7.25 11.29
CA LYS A 156 -2.42 -6.16 11.92
C LYS A 156 -3.55 -5.75 10.99
N ASP A 157 -4.69 -6.43 11.10
CA ASP A 157 -5.98 -5.83 10.78
C ASP A 157 -6.30 -4.82 11.89
N SER A 158 -5.79 -3.59 11.72
CA SER A 158 -6.26 -2.45 12.49
C SER A 158 -7.66 -2.09 11.99
N ASN A 159 -8.69 -2.54 12.69
CA ASN A 159 -10.03 -1.95 12.60
C ASN A 159 -10.70 -2.03 13.98
N ASP A 160 -10.44 -1.00 14.78
CA ASP A 160 -11.20 -0.70 16.00
C ASP A 160 -12.67 -0.46 15.62
N VAL A 161 -13.57 -1.25 16.19
CA VAL A 161 -14.98 -0.88 16.35
C VAL A 161 -15.37 -1.20 17.79
N ALA A 162 -15.80 -0.13 18.47
CA ALA A 162 -16.30 -0.12 19.83
C ALA A 162 -17.33 -1.22 20.09
N THR A 163 -17.08 -2.02 21.12
CA THR A 163 -18.09 -2.85 21.78
C THR A 163 -19.08 -1.93 22.48
N ALA A 164 -20.31 -1.89 21.96
CA ALA A 164 -21.45 -1.32 22.67
C ALA A 164 -21.86 -2.28 23.80
N ASN A 165 -21.93 -1.74 25.02
CA ASN A 165 -22.48 -2.40 26.20
C ASN A 165 -23.93 -2.82 25.93
N VAL A 166 -24.22 -4.10 26.09
CA VAL A 166 -25.59 -4.61 26.25
C VAL A 166 -25.94 -4.46 27.73
N GLU A 167 -26.77 -3.46 28.01
CA GLU A 167 -27.33 -3.15 29.31
C GLU A 167 -28.49 -4.12 29.58
N THR A 168 -28.24 -5.20 30.32
CA THR A 168 -29.30 -6.07 30.85
C THR A 168 -29.93 -5.40 32.06
N LYS A 169 -31.13 -4.84 31.88
CA LYS A 169 -32.05 -4.46 32.95
C LYS A 169 -32.40 -5.69 33.77
N ALA A 170 -31.93 -5.75 35.01
CA ALA A 170 -32.43 -6.66 36.03
C ALA A 170 -33.68 -6.04 36.66
N ALA A 171 -34.82 -6.71 36.52
CA ALA A 171 -36.00 -6.49 37.32
C ALA A 171 -35.77 -7.08 38.71
N SER A 172 -35.95 -6.25 39.72
CA SER A 172 -35.99 -6.63 41.13
C SER A 172 -37.35 -7.26 41.43
N GLU A 173 -37.35 -8.53 41.81
CA GLU A 173 -38.51 -9.18 42.42
C GLU A 173 -38.03 -10.05 43.60
N GLU A 174 -38.90 -10.09 44.60
CA GLU A 174 -38.68 -10.40 46.01
C GLU A 174 -38.01 -11.75 46.29
N LYS A 175 -37.24 -11.79 47.38
CA LYS A 175 -37.02 -13.02 48.15
C LYS A 175 -37.20 -12.76 49.63
N GLU A 176 -38.30 -13.30 50.14
CA GLU A 176 -38.54 -13.58 51.56
C GLU A 176 -37.55 -14.62 52.08
N ASP A 177 -37.17 -14.41 53.34
CA ASP A 177 -36.41 -15.35 54.16
C ASP A 177 -37.28 -16.55 54.56
N LYS A 178 -36.72 -17.76 54.41
CA LYS A 178 -37.14 -18.91 55.21
C LYS A 178 -36.00 -19.89 55.43
N GLU A 179 -35.42 -19.85 56.62
CA GLU A 179 -34.72 -20.97 57.26
C GLU A 179 -35.62 -22.22 57.25
N VAL A 180 -35.06 -23.38 56.90
CA VAL A 180 -35.26 -24.64 57.64
C VAL A 180 -34.05 -25.56 57.39
N SER A 181 -33.52 -26.06 58.50
CA SER A 181 -32.52 -27.10 58.75
C SER A 181 -32.82 -28.48 58.16
N GLY A 182 -31.79 -29.33 58.03
CA GLY A 182 -31.96 -30.78 58.21
C GLY A 182 -31.08 -31.70 57.34
N GLU A 183 -30.06 -32.27 57.99
CA GLU A 183 -29.67 -33.69 57.98
C GLU A 183 -29.41 -34.44 56.65
N GLU A 184 -28.11 -34.75 56.46
CA GLU A 184 -27.54 -36.11 56.46
C GLU A 184 -28.44 -37.29 56.01
N GLU A 185 -28.11 -37.90 54.87
CA GLU A 185 -27.97 -39.37 54.81
C GLU A 185 -27.16 -39.83 53.60
N ALA A 186 -26.22 -40.74 53.88
CA ALA A 186 -25.45 -41.48 52.91
C ALA A 186 -26.23 -42.71 52.43
N ALA A 187 -26.24 -42.95 51.12
CA ALA A 187 -26.54 -44.28 50.60
C ALA A 187 -25.69 -44.53 49.35
N ALA A 188 -24.76 -45.48 49.50
CA ALA A 188 -24.10 -46.16 48.41
C ALA A 188 -25.13 -46.95 47.60
N ASN A 189 -25.09 -46.81 46.27
CA ASN A 189 -25.62 -47.86 45.42
C ASN A 189 -24.74 -47.99 44.16
N THR A 190 -24.11 -49.15 44.07
CA THR A 190 -23.23 -49.58 42.99
C THR A 190 -24.03 -50.59 42.16
N GLU A 191 -24.52 -50.18 40.99
CA GLU A 191 -24.97 -51.11 39.96
C GLU A 191 -24.25 -50.79 38.65
N SER A 192 -23.58 -51.81 38.15
CA SER A 192 -22.88 -51.85 36.88
C SER A 192 -23.90 -51.86 35.74
N GLU A 193 -23.93 -50.80 34.93
CA GLU A 193 -24.73 -50.72 33.71
C GLU A 193 -23.84 -50.31 32.52
N ALA A 194 -24.00 -51.00 31.41
CA ALA A 194 -23.14 -50.92 30.24
C ALA A 194 -23.15 -49.52 29.60
N ALA A 195 -21.99 -48.85 29.69
CA ALA A 195 -21.42 -47.83 28.80
C ALA A 195 -22.38 -47.12 27.81
N PRO A 196 -22.94 -45.94 28.14
CA PRO A 196 -23.60 -45.03 27.19
C PRO A 196 -22.60 -44.17 26.39
N VAL A 197 -21.56 -44.79 25.81
CA VAL A 197 -20.45 -44.04 25.16
C VAL A 197 -20.85 -43.43 23.80
N GLU A 198 -21.83 -43.99 23.10
CA GLU A 198 -22.20 -43.51 21.76
C GLU A 198 -23.02 -42.20 21.76
N LYS A 199 -23.73 -41.86 22.85
CA LYS A 199 -24.57 -40.65 22.88
C LYS A 199 -23.78 -39.35 23.09
N GLU A 200 -22.61 -39.42 23.72
CA GLU A 200 -21.81 -38.20 23.98
C GLU A 200 -21.12 -37.68 22.71
N GLY A 201 -20.79 -38.56 21.75
CA GLY A 201 -20.14 -38.21 20.49
C GLY A 201 -21.04 -37.39 19.57
N THR A 202 -22.30 -37.80 19.42
CA THR A 202 -23.28 -37.11 18.55
C THR A 202 -23.58 -35.69 19.04
N ASP A 203 -23.57 -35.48 20.36
CA ASP A 203 -23.83 -34.18 20.95
C ASP A 203 -22.68 -33.18 20.71
N LYS A 204 -21.42 -33.66 20.69
CA LYS A 204 -20.23 -32.84 20.39
C LYS A 204 -20.23 -32.37 18.94
N VAL A 205 -20.57 -33.25 17.99
CA VAL A 205 -20.68 -32.89 16.56
C VAL A 205 -21.73 -31.81 16.36
N GLY A 206 -22.91 -31.96 16.98
CA GLY A 206 -23.99 -30.98 16.92
C GLY A 206 -23.60 -29.60 17.44
N ARG A 207 -22.88 -29.53 18.58
CA ARG A 207 -22.39 -28.25 19.13
C ARG A 207 -21.31 -27.60 18.26
N CYS A 208 -20.35 -28.39 17.76
CA CYS A 208 -19.35 -27.91 16.82
C CYS A 208 -20.00 -27.29 15.58
N ILE A 209 -20.99 -27.97 15.01
CA ILE A 209 -21.77 -27.50 13.86
C ILE A 209 -22.39 -26.13 14.15
N ALA A 210 -23.07 -25.97 15.28
CA ALA A 210 -23.75 -24.72 15.61
C ALA A 210 -22.76 -23.54 15.74
N LEU A 211 -21.58 -23.79 16.32
CA LEU A 211 -20.51 -22.79 16.42
C LEU A 211 -19.95 -22.41 15.03
N ILE A 212 -19.73 -23.40 14.15
CA ILE A 212 -19.20 -23.17 12.81
C ILE A 212 -20.22 -22.38 11.96
N ASP A 213 -21.49 -22.76 12.00
CA ASP A 213 -22.55 -22.12 11.22
C ASP A 213 -22.73 -20.63 11.62
N GLU A 214 -22.68 -20.33 12.93
CA GLU A 214 -22.77 -18.95 13.41
C GLU A 214 -21.54 -18.12 13.00
N GLU A 215 -20.33 -18.66 13.09
CA GLU A 215 -19.12 -17.95 12.63
C GLU A 215 -19.12 -17.69 11.12
N MET A 216 -19.56 -18.68 10.32
CA MET A 216 -19.65 -18.54 8.87
C MET A 216 -20.72 -17.52 8.47
N LYS A 217 -21.85 -17.49 9.19
CA LYS A 217 -22.88 -16.46 9.01
C LYS A 217 -22.31 -15.05 9.27
N GLN A 218 -21.56 -14.87 10.36
CA GLN A 218 -20.90 -13.58 10.66
C GLN A 218 -19.88 -13.18 9.59
N TYR A 219 -19.11 -14.15 9.06
CA TYR A 219 -18.20 -13.93 7.94
C TYR A 219 -18.93 -13.41 6.69
N TYR A 220 -20.07 -14.01 6.33
CA TYR A 220 -20.87 -13.57 5.18
C TYR A 220 -21.51 -12.20 5.37
N VAL A 221 -21.97 -11.87 6.58
CA VAL A 221 -22.44 -10.52 6.93
C VAL A 221 -21.32 -9.50 6.72
N LYS A 222 -20.11 -9.77 7.22
CA LYS A 222 -18.95 -8.89 7.05
C LYS A 222 -18.58 -8.69 5.57
N ILE A 223 -18.65 -9.74 4.75
CA ILE A 223 -18.44 -9.63 3.30
C ILE A 223 -19.51 -8.74 2.65
N ALA A 224 -20.78 -8.90 3.04
CA ALA A 224 -21.88 -8.09 2.51
C ALA A 224 -21.69 -6.60 2.85
N GLU A 225 -21.27 -6.29 4.07
CA GLU A 225 -20.94 -4.92 4.50
C GLU A 225 -19.78 -4.33 3.70
N LEU A 226 -18.69 -5.09 3.49
CA LEU A 226 -17.54 -4.65 2.70
C LEU A 226 -17.94 -4.39 1.24
N LYS A 227 -18.79 -5.24 0.65
CA LYS A 227 -19.36 -5.02 -0.69
C LYS A 227 -20.23 -3.75 -0.73
N ALA A 228 -21.05 -3.51 0.30
CA ALA A 228 -21.86 -2.30 0.38
C ALA A 228 -20.99 -1.03 0.51
N LYS A 229 -19.92 -1.07 1.33
CA LYS A 229 -18.93 0.01 1.44
C LYS A 229 -18.25 0.28 0.11
N ARG A 230 -17.84 -0.76 -0.62
CA ARG A 230 -17.25 -0.63 -1.96
C ARG A 230 -18.21 0.02 -2.96
N ARG A 231 -19.47 -0.41 -3.03
CA ARG A 231 -20.50 0.20 -3.88
C ARG A 231 -20.70 1.69 -3.57
N LYS A 232 -20.69 2.08 -2.28
CA LYS A 232 -20.76 3.50 -1.88
C LYS A 232 -19.56 4.31 -2.38
N VAL A 233 -18.35 3.74 -2.37
CA VAL A 233 -17.14 4.39 -2.90
C VAL A 233 -17.20 4.51 -4.42
N GLU A 234 -17.56 3.44 -5.12
CA GLU A 234 -17.73 3.43 -6.57
C GLU A 234 -18.78 4.44 -7.03
N ALA A 235 -19.92 4.53 -6.33
CA ALA A 235 -20.95 5.54 -6.59
C ALA A 235 -20.43 6.98 -6.39
N LYS A 236 -19.58 7.23 -5.38
CA LYS A 236 -18.94 8.54 -5.17
C LYS A 236 -17.97 8.88 -6.30
N ILE A 237 -17.20 7.91 -6.77
CA ILE A 237 -16.27 8.08 -7.91
C ILE A 237 -17.06 8.38 -9.19
N ALA A 238 -18.10 7.60 -9.48
CA ALA A 238 -18.97 7.81 -10.63
C ALA A 238 -19.65 9.19 -10.59
N ALA A 239 -20.15 9.62 -9.43
CA ALA A 239 -20.73 10.95 -9.25
C ALA A 239 -19.70 12.08 -9.46
N LYS A 240 -18.45 11.89 -8.99
CA LYS A 240 -17.36 12.84 -9.22
C LYS A 240 -16.99 12.92 -10.71
N ALA A 241 -16.93 11.78 -11.40
CA ALA A 241 -16.67 11.72 -12.84
C ALA A 241 -17.78 12.40 -13.64
N LYS A 242 -19.05 12.16 -13.29
CA LYS A 242 -20.21 12.83 -13.89
C LYS A 242 -20.11 14.36 -13.75
N ARG A 243 -19.86 14.85 -12.53
CA ARG A 243 -19.67 16.29 -12.27
C ARG A 243 -18.50 16.89 -13.06
N LYS A 244 -17.39 16.16 -13.20
CA LYS A 244 -16.24 16.61 -14.00
C LYS A 244 -16.63 16.75 -15.48
N ARG A 245 -17.43 15.83 -16.02
CA ARG A 245 -17.93 15.90 -17.41
C ARG A 245 -18.91 17.06 -17.58
N GLU A 246 -19.82 17.28 -16.65
CA GLU A 246 -20.74 18.42 -16.66
C GLU A 246 -20.00 19.77 -16.60
N GLN A 247 -18.97 19.89 -15.74
CA GLN A 247 -18.12 21.08 -15.66
C GLN A 247 -17.32 21.32 -16.96
N ALA A 248 -16.78 20.26 -17.56
CA ALA A 248 -16.08 20.37 -18.84
C ALA A 248 -17.01 20.79 -19.98
N ALA A 249 -18.24 20.26 -20.02
CA ALA A 249 -19.25 20.67 -20.98
C ALA A 249 -19.67 22.14 -20.79
N ALA A 250 -19.86 22.59 -19.55
CA ALA A 250 -20.17 23.99 -19.25
C ALA A 250 -19.03 24.95 -19.64
N ALA A 251 -17.77 24.56 -19.39
CA ALA A 251 -16.61 25.34 -19.81
C ALA A 251 -16.50 25.43 -21.34
N ALA A 252 -16.73 24.32 -22.05
CA ALA A 252 -16.75 24.30 -23.51
C ALA A 252 -17.87 25.19 -24.09
N ALA A 253 -19.07 25.15 -23.50
CA ALA A 253 -20.18 26.01 -23.90
C ALA A 253 -19.88 27.51 -23.67
N PHE A 254 -19.21 27.86 -22.57
CA PHE A 254 -18.79 29.24 -22.30
C PHE A 254 -17.77 29.74 -23.33
N VAL A 255 -16.79 28.92 -23.70
CA VAL A 255 -15.82 29.25 -24.75
C VAL A 255 -16.52 29.45 -26.09
N ALA A 256 -17.43 28.54 -26.46
CA ALA A 256 -18.21 28.66 -27.70
C ALA A 256 -19.08 29.92 -27.74
N ALA A 257 -19.71 30.30 -26.62
CA ALA A 257 -20.49 31.54 -26.52
C ALA A 257 -19.62 32.78 -26.67
N LYS A 258 -18.40 32.79 -26.09
CA LYS A 258 -17.45 33.89 -26.23
C LYS A 258 -16.96 34.05 -27.69
N GLU A 259 -16.71 32.94 -28.38
CA GLU A 259 -16.33 32.95 -29.79
C GLU A 259 -17.47 33.43 -30.70
N ALA A 260 -18.72 33.08 -30.40
CA ALA A 260 -19.90 33.58 -31.13
C ALA A 260 -20.07 35.10 -30.95
N ALA A 261 -19.97 35.60 -29.71
CA ALA A 261 -20.06 37.04 -29.43
C ALA A 261 -18.95 37.86 -30.11
N ALA A 262 -17.74 37.29 -30.24
CA ALA A 262 -16.64 37.96 -30.95
C ALA A 262 -16.87 38.06 -32.46
N LYS A 263 -17.66 37.16 -33.07
CA LYS A 263 -17.97 37.19 -34.51
C LYS A 263 -19.09 38.16 -34.86
N GLU A 264 -19.99 38.47 -33.93
CA GLU A 264 -21.08 39.46 -34.15
C GLU A 264 -20.65 40.91 -33.90
N GLY A 265 -19.49 41.15 -33.26
CA GLY A 265 -18.96 42.49 -32.98
C GLY A 265 -18.26 43.20 -34.16
N GLY A 266 -18.40 42.70 -35.38
CA GLY A 266 -17.71 43.23 -36.56
C GLY A 266 -18.49 44.30 -37.32
N THR A 267 -18.46 45.56 -36.85
CA THR A 267 -18.31 46.79 -37.66
C THR A 267 -18.45 48.04 -36.77
N ALA A 268 -17.34 48.60 -36.30
CA ALA A 268 -17.18 50.05 -36.13
C ALA A 268 -15.72 50.43 -35.79
N THR A 269 -15.14 51.17 -36.74
CA THR A 269 -14.15 52.26 -36.55
C THR A 269 -12.81 51.96 -35.88
N THR A 270 -11.83 51.87 -36.78
CA THR A 270 -10.43 52.28 -36.66
C THR A 270 -10.21 53.58 -35.84
N THR A 271 -9.44 53.48 -34.76
CA THR A 271 -8.54 54.56 -34.34
C THR A 271 -7.25 53.94 -33.80
N ASP A 272 -6.16 54.28 -34.47
CA ASP A 272 -4.77 54.00 -34.10
C ASP A 272 -4.46 54.55 -32.70
N ASP A 273 -4.09 53.68 -31.77
CA ASP A 273 -3.18 54.08 -30.70
C ASP A 273 -2.36 52.90 -30.18
N VAL A 274 -1.04 53.01 -30.31
CA VAL A 274 -0.04 51.97 -30.03
C VAL A 274 0.51 52.16 -28.61
N PRO A 275 0.29 51.25 -27.65
CA PRO A 275 0.94 51.37 -26.35
C PRO A 275 2.31 50.65 -26.33
N LYS A 276 3.32 51.44 -25.98
CA LYS A 276 4.73 51.07 -25.76
C LYS A 276 4.91 49.90 -24.77
N LYS A 277 5.78 48.96 -25.17
CA LYS A 277 6.38 47.89 -24.34
C LYS A 277 7.00 48.41 -23.03
N PRO A 278 6.76 47.78 -21.87
CA PRO A 278 7.53 48.09 -20.66
C PRO A 278 8.88 47.35 -20.65
N ALA A 279 9.91 48.10 -20.29
CA ALA A 279 11.31 47.69 -20.24
C ALA A 279 11.60 46.66 -19.13
N LYS A 280 12.40 45.64 -19.47
CA LYS A 280 12.93 44.63 -18.53
C LYS A 280 13.92 45.28 -17.55
N ARG A 281 13.50 45.48 -16.30
CA ARG A 281 14.38 45.90 -15.19
C ARG A 281 15.19 44.71 -14.67
N LYS A 282 16.53 44.81 -14.75
CA LYS A 282 17.49 43.89 -14.13
C LYS A 282 17.39 43.97 -12.60
N ARG A 283 17.19 42.82 -11.94
CA ARG A 283 17.24 42.69 -10.48
C ARG A 283 18.68 42.52 -10.02
N THR A 284 19.21 43.53 -9.34
CA THR A 284 20.46 43.48 -8.57
C THR A 284 20.15 43.00 -7.15
N THR A 285 20.69 41.84 -6.78
CA THR A 285 20.65 41.28 -5.42
C THR A 285 21.60 42.07 -4.53
N LYS A 286 21.06 42.95 -3.67
CA LYS A 286 21.80 43.55 -2.55
C LYS A 286 21.22 43.06 -1.23
N ASN A 287 22.12 42.56 -0.39
CA ASN A 287 21.93 42.07 0.96
C ASN A 287 21.02 42.99 1.78
N PHE A 288 19.92 42.43 2.28
CA PHE A 288 18.98 43.10 3.16
C PHE A 288 19.25 42.65 4.60
N GLN A 289 19.77 43.56 5.43
CA GLN A 289 19.72 43.40 6.88
C GLN A 289 18.32 43.76 7.41
N PRO A 290 17.82 43.07 8.45
CA PRO A 290 16.45 43.22 8.92
C PRO A 290 16.30 44.55 9.67
N LYS A 291 15.76 45.56 8.98
CA LYS A 291 15.24 46.77 9.63
C LYS A 291 13.82 46.51 10.13
N SER A 292 13.50 47.06 11.29
CA SER A 292 12.26 46.88 12.04
C SER A 292 11.00 46.99 11.17
N ASN A 293 10.18 45.93 11.24
CA ASN A 293 9.00 45.72 10.41
C ASN A 293 7.84 46.65 10.80
N PHE A 294 7.73 47.79 10.14
CA PHE A 294 6.43 48.38 9.87
C PHE A 294 5.71 47.42 8.91
N LYS A 295 4.86 46.53 9.44
CA LYS A 295 4.16 45.53 8.62
C LYS A 295 3.21 46.27 7.69
N PHE A 296 3.59 46.37 6.41
CA PHE A 296 2.65 46.65 5.34
C PHE A 296 1.53 45.63 5.48
N VAL A 297 0.33 46.09 5.84
CA VAL A 297 -0.84 45.21 5.96
C VAL A 297 -1.15 44.77 4.53
N ASP A 298 -0.74 43.55 4.21
CA ASP A 298 -1.06 42.94 2.93
C ASP A 298 -2.60 42.94 2.83
N PRO A 299 -3.19 43.51 1.76
CA PRO A 299 -4.64 43.52 1.59
C PRO A 299 -5.26 42.12 1.63
N ASP A 300 -4.46 41.08 1.36
CA ASP A 300 -4.88 39.68 1.50
C ASP A 300 -4.87 39.20 2.96
N ASP A 301 -4.14 39.86 3.86
CA ASP A 301 -4.09 39.54 5.29
C ASP A 301 -5.45 39.71 5.97
N ALA A 302 -6.20 40.75 5.59
CA ALA A 302 -7.57 40.97 6.05
C ALA A 302 -8.51 39.85 5.57
N LEU A 303 -8.38 39.45 4.30
CA LEU A 303 -9.16 38.36 3.72
C LEU A 303 -8.88 37.03 4.43
N TYR A 304 -7.61 36.69 4.66
CA TYR A 304 -7.24 35.48 5.39
C TYR A 304 -7.70 35.52 6.85
N THR A 305 -7.70 36.69 7.48
CA THR A 305 -8.18 36.86 8.86
C THR A 305 -9.68 36.59 8.93
N GLU A 306 -10.48 37.19 8.05
CA GLU A 306 -11.93 36.95 7.99
C GLU A 306 -12.26 35.49 7.66
N MET A 307 -11.56 34.88 6.69
CA MET A 307 -11.73 33.44 6.39
C MET A 307 -11.41 32.56 7.61
N THR A 308 -10.38 32.92 8.37
CA THR A 308 -9.97 32.20 9.58
C THR A 308 -11.02 32.33 10.69
N GLU A 309 -11.60 33.51 10.86
CA GLU A 309 -12.65 33.78 11.84
C GLU A 309 -13.95 33.01 11.54
N ARG A 310 -14.39 33.01 10.28
CA ARG A 310 -15.57 32.23 9.89
C ARG A 310 -15.35 30.73 10.03
N TYR A 311 -14.16 30.26 9.65
CA TYR A 311 -13.76 28.87 9.88
C TYR A 311 -13.77 28.52 11.37
N TYR A 312 -13.32 29.42 12.23
CA TYR A 312 -13.34 29.24 13.68
C TYR A 312 -14.77 29.12 14.22
N LYS A 313 -15.66 30.06 13.91
CA LYS A 313 -17.06 30.05 14.37
C LYS A 313 -17.77 28.74 13.99
N ILE A 314 -17.53 28.24 12.78
CA ILE A 314 -18.15 27.00 12.33
C ILE A 314 -17.51 25.77 12.98
N LYS A 315 -16.19 25.78 13.23
CA LYS A 315 -15.50 24.71 13.95
C LYS A 315 -15.94 24.64 15.41
N GLU A 316 -16.18 25.78 16.06
CA GLU A 316 -16.65 25.83 17.44
C GLU A 316 -18.06 25.26 17.57
N ALA A 317 -18.92 25.53 16.58
CA ALA A 317 -20.27 24.97 16.53
C ALA A 317 -20.33 23.48 16.10
N ASN A 318 -19.27 22.95 15.48
CA ASN A 318 -19.27 21.59 14.91
C ASN A 318 -17.99 20.83 15.26
N GLU A 319 -18.11 19.73 16.01
CA GLU A 319 -16.97 18.87 16.36
C GLU A 319 -16.19 18.39 15.11
N HIS A 320 -16.89 18.14 13.99
CA HIS A 320 -16.30 17.75 12.72
C HIS A 320 -16.80 18.64 11.57
N LEU A 321 -15.88 19.34 10.91
CA LEU A 321 -16.19 20.14 9.72
C LEU A 321 -16.38 19.25 8.48
N PRO A 322 -17.52 19.33 7.78
CA PRO A 322 -17.70 18.67 6.49
C PRO A 322 -16.66 19.12 5.46
N SER A 323 -16.20 18.21 4.60
CA SER A 323 -15.09 18.43 3.64
C SER A 323 -15.29 19.59 2.66
N ARG A 324 -16.50 20.14 2.52
CA ARG A 324 -16.84 21.26 1.62
C ARG A 324 -17.13 22.58 2.34
N THR A 325 -17.17 22.58 3.66
CA THR A 325 -17.56 23.75 4.43
C THR A 325 -16.52 24.86 4.28
N LEU A 326 -15.23 24.52 4.23
CA LEU A 326 -14.18 25.51 3.98
C LEU A 326 -14.25 26.14 2.58
N GLU A 327 -14.59 25.37 1.54
CA GLU A 327 -14.79 25.91 0.19
C GLU A 327 -15.90 26.95 0.18
N LYS A 328 -17.00 26.70 0.92
CA LYS A 328 -18.10 27.65 1.09
C LYS A 328 -17.66 28.90 1.82
N ILE A 329 -16.95 28.76 2.94
CA ILE A 329 -16.40 29.90 3.71
C ILE A 329 -15.52 30.77 2.82
N ILE A 330 -14.60 30.15 2.07
CA ILE A 330 -13.71 30.87 1.16
C ILE A 330 -14.52 31.61 0.09
N ALA A 331 -15.52 30.98 -0.52
CA ALA A 331 -16.34 31.61 -1.56
C ALA A 331 -17.21 32.76 -1.01
N GLU A 332 -17.82 32.57 0.16
CA GLU A 332 -18.64 33.59 0.83
C GLU A 332 -17.80 34.77 1.28
N THR A 333 -16.64 34.53 1.91
CA THR A 333 -15.74 35.61 2.34
C THR A 333 -15.18 36.41 1.16
N LYS A 334 -14.83 35.76 0.04
CA LYS A 334 -14.43 36.48 -1.19
C LYS A 334 -15.52 37.40 -1.69
N ARG A 335 -16.75 36.89 -1.77
CA ARG A 335 -17.93 37.65 -2.23
C ARG A 335 -18.19 38.85 -1.33
N ASP A 336 -18.20 38.63 -0.01
CA ASP A 336 -18.55 39.67 0.98
C ASP A 336 -17.49 40.78 1.05
N MET A 337 -16.21 40.45 0.79
CA MET A 337 -15.12 41.42 0.76
C MET A 337 -14.82 41.98 -0.63
N HIS A 338 -15.64 41.65 -1.64
CA HIS A 338 -15.47 42.05 -3.04
C HIS A 338 -14.08 41.71 -3.59
N ARG A 339 -13.59 40.50 -3.29
CA ARG A 339 -12.27 39.94 -3.67
C ARG A 339 -12.43 38.74 -4.59
N ASP A 340 -13.26 38.87 -5.62
CA ASP A 340 -13.50 37.81 -6.60
C ASP A 340 -12.25 37.52 -7.46
N ASP A 341 -11.31 38.46 -7.52
CA ASP A 341 -10.00 38.35 -8.18
C ASP A 341 -8.98 37.49 -7.41
N PHE A 342 -9.28 37.13 -6.16
CA PHE A 342 -8.39 36.32 -5.33
C PHE A 342 -8.26 34.88 -5.86
N ASN A 343 -7.23 34.63 -6.67
CA ASN A 343 -7.01 33.36 -7.37
C ASN A 343 -5.90 32.50 -6.74
N VAL A 344 -5.90 32.36 -5.42
CA VAL A 344 -4.98 31.47 -4.71
C VAL A 344 -5.55 30.04 -4.68
N PRO A 345 -4.76 28.99 -4.97
CA PRO A 345 -5.23 27.61 -4.89
C PRO A 345 -5.77 27.26 -3.50
N TYR A 346 -6.90 26.54 -3.45
CA TYR A 346 -7.59 26.14 -2.21
C TYR A 346 -6.64 25.55 -1.15
N ARG A 347 -5.69 24.70 -1.57
CA ARG A 347 -4.73 24.06 -0.66
C ARG A 347 -3.86 25.07 0.08
N ASN A 348 -3.46 26.16 -0.58
CA ASN A 348 -2.64 27.21 0.02
C ASN A 348 -3.48 28.01 1.01
N VAL A 349 -4.72 28.35 0.63
CA VAL A 349 -5.67 29.05 1.52
C VAL A 349 -5.96 28.25 2.78
N TYR A 350 -6.22 26.95 2.64
CA TYR A 350 -6.42 26.05 3.77
C TYR A 350 -5.19 25.98 4.68
N ASN A 351 -4.00 25.82 4.12
CA ASN A 351 -2.76 25.74 4.90
C ASN A 351 -2.53 27.04 5.67
N GLU A 352 -2.83 28.19 5.07
CA GLU A 352 -2.67 29.50 5.70
C GLU A 352 -3.69 29.73 6.82
N ILE A 353 -4.98 29.44 6.59
CA ILE A 353 -6.02 29.46 7.62
C ILE A 353 -5.63 28.53 8.79
N LYS A 354 -5.17 27.32 8.49
CA LYS A 354 -4.72 26.36 9.50
C LYS A 354 -3.49 26.83 10.27
N ARG A 355 -2.55 27.52 9.59
CA ARG A 355 -1.36 28.12 10.21
C ARG A 355 -1.74 29.25 11.14
N ARG A 356 -2.62 30.16 10.71
CA ARG A 356 -3.13 31.28 11.54
C ARG A 356 -3.92 30.78 12.73
N TRP A 357 -4.77 29.79 12.53
CA TRP A 357 -5.49 29.12 13.61
C TRP A 357 -4.50 28.57 14.66
N LYS A 358 -3.46 27.83 14.24
CA LYS A 358 -2.42 27.34 15.17
C LYS A 358 -1.63 28.44 15.91
N MET A 359 -1.54 29.63 15.32
CA MET A 359 -0.78 30.75 15.88
C MET A 359 -1.60 31.64 16.82
N ARG A 360 -2.93 31.51 16.83
CA ARG A 360 -3.76 32.21 17.82
C ARG A 360 -3.44 31.70 19.22
N SER A 361 -3.02 32.61 20.09
CA SER A 361 -2.80 32.39 21.53
C SER A 361 -4.01 31.73 22.20
N ASP A 362 -5.20 32.09 21.71
CA ASP A 362 -6.50 31.75 22.29
C ASP A 362 -6.90 30.31 21.98
N VAL A 363 -6.27 29.67 20.98
CA VAL A 363 -6.44 28.23 20.76
C VAL A 363 -5.94 27.45 21.98
N GLY A 364 -4.95 27.97 22.71
CA GLY A 364 -4.51 27.41 23.99
C GLY A 364 -5.56 27.44 25.11
N ALA A 365 -6.61 28.27 24.99
CA ALA A 365 -7.70 28.36 25.97
C ALA A 365 -8.87 27.40 25.65
N THR A 366 -8.89 26.79 24.47
CA THR A 366 -9.85 25.70 24.18
C THR A 366 -9.41 24.42 24.90
N ALA A 367 -10.34 23.57 25.31
CA ALA A 367 -10.02 22.28 25.93
C ALA A 367 -9.09 21.41 25.05
N GLU A 368 -9.24 21.48 23.72
CA GLU A 368 -8.36 20.80 22.76
C GLU A 368 -6.94 21.39 22.77
N GLY A 369 -6.80 22.72 22.83
CA GLY A 369 -5.50 23.37 22.91
C GLY A 369 -4.79 23.16 24.25
N GLU A 370 -5.53 23.15 25.35
CA GLU A 370 -4.99 22.80 26.67
C GLU A 370 -4.47 21.35 26.67
N LYS A 371 -5.22 20.41 26.06
CA LYS A 371 -4.77 19.03 25.87
C LYS A 371 -3.49 18.95 25.03
N VAL A 372 -3.40 19.68 23.92
CA VAL A 372 -2.19 19.72 23.08
C VAL A 372 -0.99 20.32 23.84
N LYS A 373 -1.24 21.37 24.64
CA LYS A 373 -0.23 21.99 25.50
C LYS A 373 0.28 21.01 26.56
N LYS A 374 -0.62 20.35 27.29
CA LYS A 374 -0.30 19.28 28.26
C LYS A 374 0.48 18.13 27.61
N ILE A 375 0.11 17.70 26.41
CA ILE A 375 0.86 16.67 25.65
C ILE A 375 2.28 17.16 25.37
N LYS A 376 2.44 18.41 24.91
CA LYS A 376 3.76 18.97 24.61
C LYS A 376 4.63 19.03 25.87
N GLU A 377 4.10 19.53 26.97
CA GLU A 377 4.78 19.61 28.27
C GLU A 377 5.17 18.22 28.78
N MET A 378 4.26 17.24 28.67
CA MET A 378 4.54 15.83 28.98
C MET A 378 5.71 15.27 28.14
N TYR A 379 5.77 15.56 26.84
CA TYR A 379 6.88 15.12 25.99
C TYR A 379 8.21 15.84 26.33
N ASP A 380 8.16 17.09 26.77
CA ASP A 380 9.34 17.85 27.21
C ASP A 380 9.86 17.34 28.55
N GLU A 381 8.98 17.02 29.51
CA GLU A 381 9.36 16.41 30.79
C GLU A 381 9.89 14.98 30.61
N LEU A 382 9.21 14.17 29.78
CA LEU A 382 9.70 12.84 29.40
C LEU A 382 11.09 12.90 28.77
N TYR A 383 11.34 13.90 27.93
CA TYR A 383 12.65 14.12 27.32
C TYR A 383 13.71 14.45 28.38
N LYS A 384 13.40 15.38 29.29
CA LYS A 384 14.30 15.78 30.38
C LYS A 384 14.70 14.59 31.25
N ARG A 385 13.74 13.82 31.76
CA ARG A 385 14.03 12.62 32.57
C ARG A 385 14.77 11.54 31.80
N TYR A 386 14.47 11.39 30.51
CA TYR A 386 15.22 10.48 29.63
C TYR A 386 16.70 10.90 29.51
N CYS A 387 16.99 12.20 29.42
CA CYS A 387 18.36 12.73 29.40
C CYS A 387 19.10 12.47 30.73
N GLU A 388 18.43 12.65 31.86
CA GLU A 388 18.96 12.36 33.20
C GLU A 388 19.29 10.87 33.35
N MET A 389 18.32 10.01 33.02
CA MET A 389 18.48 8.55 33.04
C MET A 389 19.63 8.08 32.13
N LYS A 390 19.78 8.68 30.95
CA LYS A 390 20.90 8.40 30.03
C LYS A 390 22.25 8.94 30.50
N SER A 391 22.27 9.96 31.35
CA SER A 391 23.51 10.49 31.92
C SER A 391 23.98 9.64 33.09
N SER A 392 23.05 9.07 33.86
CA SER A 392 23.36 8.17 34.98
C SER A 392 23.68 6.74 34.54
N GLN A 393 23.10 6.26 33.44
CA GLN A 393 23.29 4.89 32.94
C GLN A 393 23.81 4.86 31.50
N LYS A 394 24.97 4.20 31.28
CA LYS A 394 25.55 4.01 29.94
C LYS A 394 24.62 3.21 29.01
N LYS A 395 23.86 2.26 29.56
CA LYS A 395 22.88 1.44 28.82
C LYS A 395 21.56 1.40 29.60
N LEU A 396 20.47 1.74 28.92
CA LEU A 396 19.12 1.64 29.50
C LEU A 396 18.68 0.18 29.47
N GLY A 397 18.12 -0.30 30.58
CA GLY A 397 17.49 -1.62 30.65
C GLY A 397 16.35 -1.75 29.63
N THR A 398 16.10 -2.99 29.19
CA THR A 398 14.92 -3.33 28.40
C THR A 398 13.69 -3.12 29.29
N GLY A 399 12.89 -2.09 29.02
CA GLY A 399 11.71 -1.75 29.82
C GLY A 399 11.78 -0.38 30.51
N ALA A 400 12.98 0.12 30.84
CA ALA A 400 13.16 1.39 31.57
C ALA A 400 12.50 2.60 30.87
N PHE A 401 12.49 2.62 29.54
CA PHE A 401 11.78 3.67 28.79
C PHE A 401 10.25 3.59 28.93
N ALA A 402 9.70 2.38 29.01
CA ALA A 402 8.26 2.18 29.15
C ALA A 402 7.81 2.57 30.57
N GLU A 403 8.58 2.18 31.59
CA GLU A 403 8.37 2.61 32.98
C GLU A 403 8.43 4.14 33.12
N LEU A 404 9.47 4.76 32.55
CA LEU A 404 9.58 6.22 32.53
C LEU A 404 8.39 6.87 31.79
N GLY A 405 8.00 6.30 30.65
CA GLY A 405 6.85 6.75 29.88
C GLY A 405 5.56 6.72 30.71
N ASN A 406 5.30 5.61 31.40
CA ASN A 406 4.09 5.45 32.23
C ASN A 406 4.11 6.38 33.45
N SER A 407 5.25 6.55 34.11
CA SER A 407 5.41 7.51 35.22
C SER A 407 5.06 8.93 34.79
N VAL A 408 5.59 9.41 33.64
CA VAL A 408 5.29 10.76 33.17
C VAL A 408 3.85 10.89 32.67
N LYS A 409 3.24 9.85 32.07
CA LYS A 409 1.80 9.90 31.72
C LYS A 409 0.92 10.12 32.94
N LEU A 410 1.18 9.34 34.00
CA LEU A 410 0.40 9.35 35.22
C LEU A 410 0.42 10.73 35.88
N GLU A 411 1.60 11.36 35.95
CA GLU A 411 1.77 12.72 36.49
C GLU A 411 1.01 13.79 35.71
N PHE A 412 0.89 13.62 34.39
CA PHE A 412 0.16 14.54 33.53
C PHE A 412 -1.33 14.17 33.35
N GLY A 413 -1.81 13.12 34.03
CA GLY A 413 -3.20 12.67 33.98
C GLY A 413 -3.63 12.08 32.63
N PHE A 414 -2.70 11.53 31.85
CA PHE A 414 -3.03 10.81 30.62
C PHE A 414 -3.39 9.34 30.92
N PRO A 415 -4.35 8.75 30.18
CA PRO A 415 -4.72 7.36 30.36
C PRO A 415 -3.56 6.42 29.95
N ASP A 416 -3.54 5.22 30.52
CA ASP A 416 -2.46 4.24 30.31
C ASP A 416 -2.28 3.84 28.84
N ASP A 417 -3.39 3.80 28.10
CA ASP A 417 -3.45 3.47 26.67
C ASP A 417 -2.87 4.56 25.74
N PHE A 418 -2.56 5.76 26.27
CA PHE A 418 -2.01 6.84 25.48
C PHE A 418 -0.63 6.46 24.90
N ALA A 419 -0.51 6.31 23.58
CA ALA A 419 0.73 5.86 22.97
C ALA A 419 1.84 6.92 23.00
N ILE A 420 2.93 6.65 23.72
CA ILE A 420 4.16 7.47 23.69
C ILE A 420 5.06 7.05 22.54
N SER A 421 5.44 8.01 21.70
CA SER A 421 6.41 7.79 20.63
C SER A 421 7.85 7.77 21.16
N LYS A 422 8.37 6.57 21.47
CA LYS A 422 9.79 6.36 21.84
C LYS A 422 10.76 6.94 20.80
N ASN A 423 10.41 6.82 19.52
CA ASN A 423 11.23 7.32 18.42
C ASN A 423 11.39 8.86 18.47
N ARG A 424 10.37 9.60 18.92
CA ARG A 424 10.44 11.06 19.03
C ARG A 424 11.46 11.52 20.07
N ILE A 425 11.42 10.91 21.27
CA ILE A 425 12.35 11.23 22.38
C ILE A 425 13.77 10.81 22.04
N THR A 426 13.95 9.57 21.55
CA THR A 426 15.27 9.06 21.19
C THR A 426 15.89 9.80 20.01
N TYR A 427 15.10 10.26 19.03
CA TYR A 427 15.59 11.08 17.92
C TYR A 427 16.04 12.46 18.39
N ARG A 428 15.26 13.13 19.26
CA ARG A 428 15.65 14.41 19.85
C ARG A 428 16.96 14.28 20.63
N TYR A 429 17.08 13.24 21.45
CA TYR A 429 18.30 12.98 22.23
C TYR A 429 19.53 12.80 21.34
N ARG A 430 19.42 11.98 20.28
CA ARG A 430 20.52 11.77 19.33
C ARG A 430 20.93 13.02 18.58
N ARG A 431 19.98 13.95 18.37
CA ARG A 431 20.22 15.24 17.71
C ARG A 431 20.94 16.23 18.63
N GLU A 432 20.59 16.25 19.92
CA GLU A 432 21.19 17.18 20.90
C GLU A 432 22.50 16.64 21.52
N PHE A 433 22.69 15.32 21.55
CA PHE A 433 23.92 14.66 22.05
C PHE A 433 24.54 13.75 20.98
N PRO A 434 25.11 14.30 19.90
CA PRO A 434 25.67 13.52 18.80
C PRO A 434 26.82 12.60 19.25
N ASP A 435 27.62 13.01 20.23
CA ASP A 435 28.79 12.28 20.74
C ASP A 435 28.42 11.07 21.62
N ARG A 436 27.20 11.06 22.17
CA ARG A 436 26.71 10.01 23.09
C ARG A 436 25.94 8.90 22.40
N LYS A 437 25.92 8.87 21.08
CA LYS A 437 25.28 7.74 20.38
C LYS A 437 26.04 6.47 20.79
N SER A 438 25.31 5.43 21.14
CA SER A 438 25.86 4.09 21.38
C SER A 438 26.52 3.47 20.14
N ASN A 439 26.43 4.16 18.99
CA ASN A 439 27.31 4.09 17.83
C ASN A 439 27.39 5.51 17.23
N PRO A 440 28.43 6.31 17.55
CA PRO A 440 28.64 7.67 17.04
C PRO A 440 28.49 7.78 15.51
N ASP A 441 28.92 6.74 14.81
CA ASP A 441 29.20 6.76 13.38
C ASP A 441 28.02 6.32 12.49
N HIS A 442 26.98 5.68 13.03
CA HIS A 442 26.10 4.87 12.18
C HIS A 442 24.82 5.52 11.62
N VAL A 443 24.33 6.65 12.16
CA VAL A 443 22.93 7.09 11.87
C VAL A 443 22.82 8.51 11.32
N VAL A 444 23.82 9.37 11.51
CA VAL A 444 23.64 10.81 11.25
C VAL A 444 24.15 11.28 9.89
N GLU A 445 24.95 10.50 9.16
CA GLU A 445 25.60 11.06 7.96
C GLU A 445 24.93 10.76 6.62
N ILE A 446 24.05 9.75 6.50
CA ILE A 446 23.50 9.39 5.17
C ILE A 446 22.81 10.59 4.47
N ARG A 447 22.20 11.51 5.23
CA ARG A 447 21.57 12.70 4.64
C ARG A 447 22.57 13.77 4.23
N SER A 448 23.66 13.92 4.98
CA SER A 448 24.73 14.90 4.73
C SER A 448 25.79 14.41 3.75
N LEU A 449 25.85 13.11 3.44
CA LEU A 449 26.72 12.57 2.40
C LEU A 449 26.48 13.29 1.06
N SER A 450 27.55 13.53 0.31
CA SER A 450 27.46 14.04 -1.06
C SER A 450 26.65 13.06 -1.94
N SER A 451 26.18 13.50 -3.11
CA SER A 451 25.49 12.60 -4.05
C SER A 451 26.39 11.43 -4.47
N GLU A 452 27.68 11.68 -4.62
CA GLU A 452 28.67 10.67 -4.99
C GLU A 452 28.92 9.66 -3.86
N ASP A 453 29.08 10.13 -2.62
CA ASP A 453 29.23 9.25 -1.46
C ASP A 453 27.99 8.40 -1.21
N LYS A 454 26.80 8.96 -1.48
CA LYS A 454 25.54 8.19 -1.43
C LYS A 454 25.56 7.05 -2.43
N LYS A 455 26.06 7.26 -3.67
CA LYS A 455 26.23 6.21 -4.68
C LYS A 455 27.25 5.17 -4.27
N ARG A 456 28.44 5.59 -3.82
CA ARG A 456 29.50 4.67 -3.37
C ARG A 456 29.02 3.79 -2.23
N ARG A 457 28.34 4.39 -1.24
CA ARG A 457 27.73 3.67 -0.13
C ARG A 457 26.59 2.75 -0.57
N GLU A 458 25.77 3.19 -1.51
CA GLU A 458 24.70 2.38 -2.10
C GLU A 458 25.26 1.14 -2.80
N HIS A 459 26.27 1.32 -3.64
CA HIS A 459 26.96 0.24 -4.34
C HIS A 459 27.54 -0.77 -3.36
N LEU A 460 28.23 -0.30 -2.31
CA LEU A 460 28.74 -1.14 -1.24
C LEU A 460 27.63 -1.95 -0.55
N VAL A 461 26.52 -1.31 -0.18
CA VAL A 461 25.41 -2.01 0.51
C VAL A 461 24.72 -3.02 -0.40
N ASN A 462 24.52 -2.70 -1.68
CA ASN A 462 23.92 -3.61 -2.66
C ASN A 462 24.80 -4.84 -2.88
N GLU A 463 26.12 -4.63 -3.04
CA GLU A 463 27.08 -5.72 -3.23
C GLU A 463 27.17 -6.64 -2.00
N VAL A 464 27.20 -6.06 -0.79
CA VAL A 464 27.15 -6.84 0.46
C VAL A 464 25.90 -7.72 0.54
N VAL A 465 24.73 -7.19 0.15
CA VAL A 465 23.48 -7.95 0.14
C VAL A 465 23.53 -9.05 -0.92
N ALA A 466 24.02 -8.75 -2.13
CA ALA A 466 24.14 -9.73 -3.21
C ALA A 466 25.06 -10.90 -2.81
N ARG A 467 26.25 -10.61 -2.28
CA ARG A 467 27.18 -11.64 -1.78
C ARG A 467 26.58 -12.45 -0.63
N TYR A 468 25.86 -11.81 0.29
CA TYR A 468 25.16 -12.53 1.35
C TYR A 468 24.10 -13.50 0.81
N LEU A 469 23.32 -13.08 -0.20
CA LEU A 469 22.33 -13.96 -0.83
C LEU A 469 23.01 -15.14 -1.54
N LYS A 470 24.09 -14.91 -2.29
CA LYS A 470 24.88 -15.98 -2.92
C LYS A 470 25.36 -17.02 -1.88
N VAL A 471 25.90 -16.56 -0.75
CA VAL A 471 26.34 -17.43 0.35
C VAL A 471 25.18 -18.19 1.00
N LYS A 472 24.02 -17.52 1.16
CA LYS A 472 22.81 -18.12 1.72
C LYS A 472 22.17 -19.15 0.79
N ASP A 473 22.20 -18.92 -0.52
CA ASP A 473 21.63 -19.84 -1.50
C ASP A 473 22.50 -21.10 -1.63
N ALA A 474 23.84 -20.94 -1.55
CA ALA A 474 24.76 -22.07 -1.47
C ALA A 474 24.63 -22.86 -0.14
N ASN A 475 24.21 -22.21 0.94
CA ASN A 475 24.06 -22.80 2.27
C ASN A 475 22.67 -22.49 2.83
N PRO A 476 21.62 -23.24 2.44
CA PRO A 476 20.24 -22.95 2.87
C PRO A 476 20.03 -23.11 4.38
N LYS A 477 20.98 -23.75 5.08
CA LYS A 477 20.99 -23.85 6.54
C LYS A 477 21.40 -22.52 7.19
N LYS A 478 21.17 -22.39 8.50
CA LYS A 478 21.53 -21.20 9.27
C LYS A 478 23.03 -20.87 9.09
N LEU A 479 23.32 -19.71 8.49
CA LEU A 479 24.69 -19.20 8.34
C LEU A 479 25.35 -18.97 9.70
N ALA A 480 26.68 -19.12 9.75
CA ALA A 480 27.45 -18.91 10.97
C ALA A 480 27.32 -17.46 11.49
N ASN A 481 27.43 -17.30 12.80
CA ASN A 481 27.50 -15.97 13.40
C ASN A 481 28.78 -15.27 12.90
N GLY A 482 28.67 -14.03 12.42
CA GLY A 482 29.78 -13.26 11.86
C GLY A 482 29.96 -13.36 10.33
N THR A 483 29.21 -14.21 9.62
CA THR A 483 29.28 -14.26 8.14
C THR A 483 28.98 -12.91 7.50
N ILE A 484 28.04 -12.13 8.07
CA ILE A 484 27.70 -10.80 7.55
C ILE A 484 28.85 -9.82 7.76
N SER A 485 29.45 -9.75 8.95
CA SER A 485 30.65 -8.95 9.19
C SER A 485 31.77 -9.29 8.22
N ARG A 486 32.04 -10.58 8.00
CA ARG A 486 33.09 -11.00 7.06
C ARG A 486 32.81 -10.53 5.63
N ILE A 487 31.58 -10.71 5.15
CA ILE A 487 31.18 -10.23 3.81
C ILE A 487 31.31 -8.71 3.71
N ILE A 488 30.94 -7.96 4.77
CA ILE A 488 31.09 -6.50 4.79
C ILE A 488 32.56 -6.10 4.62
N GLU A 489 33.46 -6.67 5.43
CA GLU A 489 34.89 -6.35 5.36
C GLU A 489 35.54 -6.78 4.04
N GLU A 490 35.21 -7.97 3.53
CA GLU A 490 35.65 -8.43 2.20
C GLU A 490 35.17 -7.48 1.10
N THR A 491 33.90 -7.06 1.13
CA THR A 491 33.33 -6.18 0.11
C THR A 491 33.90 -4.76 0.18
N LYS A 492 34.14 -4.23 1.39
CA LYS A 492 34.79 -2.93 1.57
C LYS A 492 36.20 -2.93 0.98
N LYS A 493 36.96 -4.00 1.22
CA LYS A 493 38.30 -4.20 0.68
C LYS A 493 38.29 -4.33 -0.84
N ASP A 494 37.37 -5.11 -1.40
CA ASP A 494 37.30 -5.37 -2.84
C ASP A 494 36.89 -4.12 -3.64
N LEU A 495 36.02 -3.28 -3.07
CA LEU A 495 35.55 -2.05 -3.73
C LEU A 495 36.41 -0.81 -3.42
N ASP A 496 37.39 -0.93 -2.51
CA ASP A 496 38.16 0.20 -1.95
C ASP A 496 37.25 1.30 -1.36
N ILE A 497 36.29 0.89 -0.53
CA ILE A 497 35.30 1.78 0.11
C ILE A 497 35.31 1.56 1.62
N HIS A 498 36.39 2.03 2.27
CA HIS A 498 36.60 1.87 3.71
C HIS A 498 35.92 2.95 4.56
N GLU A 499 35.57 4.08 3.95
CA GLU A 499 35.02 5.27 4.63
C GLU A 499 33.59 5.11 5.15
N PHE A 500 32.79 4.20 4.56
CA PHE A 500 31.39 4.04 4.98
C PHE A 500 31.20 2.91 5.98
N ASP A 501 30.47 3.22 7.03
CA ASP A 501 30.05 2.24 7.99
C ASP A 501 28.74 1.53 7.56
N VAL A 502 28.76 0.20 7.56
CA VAL A 502 27.67 -0.67 7.09
C VAL A 502 27.27 -1.61 8.23
N PRO A 503 26.25 -1.27 9.03
CA PRO A 503 25.91 -2.10 10.20
C PRO A 503 25.30 -3.43 9.77
N GLU A 504 25.70 -4.53 10.41
CA GLU A 504 25.07 -5.84 10.17
C GLU A 504 23.55 -5.79 10.29
N SER A 505 23.04 -5.02 11.27
CA SER A 505 21.60 -4.88 11.51
C SER A 505 20.87 -4.21 10.34
N SER A 506 21.52 -3.31 9.61
CA SER A 506 20.97 -2.70 8.39
C SER A 506 20.86 -3.74 7.28
N ILE A 507 21.90 -4.56 7.07
CA ILE A 507 21.91 -5.64 6.08
C ILE A 507 20.83 -6.69 6.42
N ARG A 508 20.80 -7.19 7.66
CA ARG A 508 19.76 -8.13 8.15
C ARG A 508 18.36 -7.57 7.94
N GLY A 509 18.14 -6.31 8.30
CA GLY A 509 16.85 -5.64 8.12
C GLY A 509 16.44 -5.53 6.66
N ARG A 510 17.38 -5.32 5.73
CA ARG A 510 17.10 -5.28 4.29
C ARG A 510 16.71 -6.65 3.75
N ILE A 511 17.46 -7.69 4.10
CA ILE A 511 17.17 -9.07 3.71
C ILE A 511 15.78 -9.49 4.22
N HIS A 512 15.46 -9.18 5.48
CA HIS A 512 14.17 -9.50 6.07
C HIS A 512 13.01 -8.82 5.33
N ARG A 513 13.17 -7.54 4.93
CA ARG A 513 12.19 -6.81 4.13
C ARG A 513 12.18 -7.19 2.65
N LYS A 514 13.04 -8.10 2.20
CA LYS A 514 13.28 -8.42 0.77
C LYS A 514 13.61 -7.18 -0.07
N SER A 515 14.27 -6.18 0.55
CA SER A 515 14.69 -4.93 -0.08
C SER A 515 16.15 -5.06 -0.51
N TYR A 516 16.40 -5.89 -1.52
CA TYR A 516 17.75 -6.28 -1.93
C TYR A 516 18.53 -5.16 -2.60
N TYR A 517 17.82 -4.21 -3.21
CA TYR A 517 18.41 -3.06 -3.89
C TYR A 517 18.06 -1.77 -3.13
N VAL A 518 19.08 -0.96 -2.85
CA VAL A 518 18.97 0.42 -2.41
C VAL A 518 19.19 1.27 -3.64
N SER A 519 18.34 2.26 -3.88
CA SER A 519 18.67 3.34 -4.80
C SER A 519 18.35 4.70 -4.19
N HIS A 520 19.40 5.49 -3.97
CA HIS A 520 19.36 6.82 -3.37
C HIS A 520 19.19 7.93 -4.42
N GLU A 521 19.72 7.70 -5.61
CA GLU A 521 19.15 8.27 -6.82
C GLU A 521 18.11 7.28 -7.29
N ASN A 522 16.84 7.64 -7.38
CA ASN A 522 15.95 7.26 -8.48
C ASN A 522 16.59 6.24 -9.46
N GLY A 523 16.70 4.97 -9.07
CA GLY A 523 17.68 4.04 -9.68
C GLY A 523 17.38 3.82 -11.16
N ASN A 524 18.33 3.29 -11.95
CA ASN A 524 18.28 3.01 -13.41
C ASN A 524 16.92 2.59 -14.02
N ARG A 525 15.95 2.12 -13.23
CA ARG A 525 14.55 1.94 -13.66
C ARG A 525 13.83 3.27 -13.94
N ASP A 526 14.26 4.38 -13.35
CA ASP A 526 13.74 5.73 -13.62
C ASP A 526 14.26 6.26 -14.97
N ASP A 527 15.31 5.66 -15.54
CA ASP A 527 15.80 6.02 -16.87
C ASP A 527 14.76 5.76 -17.96
N ILE A 528 13.85 4.81 -17.75
CA ILE A 528 12.71 4.60 -18.64
C ILE A 528 11.47 5.37 -18.19
N ASP A 529 11.39 5.85 -16.94
CA ASP A 529 10.18 6.47 -16.40
C ASP A 529 9.81 7.75 -17.18
N ASP A 530 10.77 8.63 -17.48
CA ASP A 530 10.51 9.88 -18.22
C ASP A 530 10.09 9.62 -19.69
N PRO A 531 10.83 8.83 -20.49
CA PRO A 531 10.39 8.43 -21.84
C PRO A 531 9.04 7.70 -21.86
N LEU A 532 8.78 6.85 -20.87
CA LEU A 532 7.53 6.11 -20.76
C LEU A 532 6.36 7.04 -20.42
N VAL A 533 6.57 7.98 -19.49
CA VAL A 533 5.58 9.03 -19.17
C VAL A 533 5.28 9.89 -20.39
N GLU A 534 6.29 10.28 -21.17
CA GLU A 534 6.11 11.06 -22.40
C GLU A 534 5.26 10.30 -23.42
N THR A 535 5.58 9.02 -23.64
CA THR A 535 4.85 8.14 -24.57
C THR A 535 3.40 7.94 -24.13
N ILE A 536 3.18 7.65 -22.84
CA ILE A 536 1.83 7.50 -22.26
C ILE A 536 1.04 8.80 -22.39
N ASN A 537 1.65 9.95 -22.08
CA ASN A 537 1.00 11.24 -22.22
C ASN A 537 0.64 11.56 -23.68
N SER A 538 1.46 11.13 -24.65
CA SER A 538 1.16 11.24 -26.08
C SER A 538 -0.08 10.40 -26.46
N TRP A 539 -0.15 9.14 -26.02
CA TRP A 539 -1.31 8.27 -26.26
C TRP A 539 -2.58 8.84 -25.64
N LEU A 540 -2.48 9.32 -24.39
CA LEU A 540 -3.61 9.94 -23.70
C LEU A 540 -4.08 11.24 -24.38
N LYS A 541 -3.18 12.06 -24.93
CA LYS A 541 -3.55 13.24 -25.73
C LYS A 541 -4.31 12.88 -27.00
N ASN A 542 -4.00 11.73 -27.60
CA ASN A 542 -4.69 11.19 -28.77
C ASN A 542 -5.97 10.41 -28.42
N GLY A 543 -6.40 10.40 -27.15
CA GLY A 543 -7.60 9.70 -26.70
C GLY A 543 -7.43 8.17 -26.57
N ILE A 544 -6.20 7.66 -26.62
CA ILE A 544 -5.90 6.23 -26.46
C ILE A 544 -5.64 5.95 -24.98
N SER A 545 -6.50 5.17 -24.34
CA SER A 545 -6.28 4.72 -22.96
C SER A 545 -5.18 3.66 -22.92
N VAL A 546 -4.26 3.77 -21.97
CA VAL A 546 -3.18 2.79 -21.77
C VAL A 546 -3.62 1.74 -20.75
N THR A 547 -3.86 0.52 -21.20
CA THR A 547 -4.10 -0.60 -20.29
C THR A 547 -2.80 -1.01 -19.58
N ARG A 548 -2.90 -1.71 -18.45
CA ARG A 548 -1.71 -2.19 -17.73
C ARG A 548 -0.82 -3.08 -18.61
N GLU A 549 -1.40 -3.97 -19.41
CA GLU A 549 -0.65 -4.88 -20.28
C GLU A 549 0.11 -4.10 -21.35
N GLN A 550 -0.54 -3.16 -22.03
CA GLN A 550 0.12 -2.28 -23.01
C GLN A 550 1.25 -1.46 -22.37
N GLY A 551 1.01 -0.91 -21.18
CA GLY A 551 2.01 -0.17 -20.44
C GLY A 551 3.24 -1.01 -20.07
N LEU A 552 3.02 -2.27 -19.66
CA LEU A 552 4.09 -3.22 -19.37
C LEU A 552 4.85 -3.67 -20.61
N THR A 553 4.17 -3.95 -21.72
CA THR A 553 4.82 -4.30 -22.99
C THR A 553 5.71 -3.15 -23.46
N LEU A 554 5.19 -1.91 -23.43
CA LEU A 554 5.95 -0.72 -23.80
C LEU A 554 7.16 -0.52 -22.88
N ALA A 555 6.98 -0.64 -21.57
CA ALA A 555 8.08 -0.49 -20.61
C ALA A 555 9.18 -1.54 -20.82
N ASN A 556 8.82 -2.81 -21.03
CA ASN A 556 9.78 -3.88 -21.33
C ASN A 556 10.49 -3.68 -22.68
N GLN A 557 9.79 -3.17 -23.69
CA GLN A 557 10.39 -2.81 -24.97
C GLN A 557 11.41 -1.67 -24.82
N MET A 558 11.08 -0.64 -24.03
CA MET A 558 12.02 0.45 -23.74
C MET A 558 13.23 -0.02 -22.92
N LEU A 559 13.02 -0.96 -21.99
CA LEU A 559 14.08 -1.56 -21.20
C LEU A 559 15.06 -2.34 -22.09
N SER A 560 14.54 -3.19 -22.99
CA SER A 560 15.33 -3.96 -23.94
C SER A 560 16.04 -3.06 -24.96
N GLY A 561 15.37 -2.01 -25.46
CA GLY A 561 15.99 -1.03 -26.37
C GLY A 561 17.15 -0.23 -25.76
N LYS A 562 17.22 -0.17 -24.42
CA LYS A 562 18.36 0.43 -23.69
C LYS A 562 19.40 -0.60 -23.22
N ASN A 563 19.25 -1.88 -23.57
CA ASN A 563 20.05 -2.99 -23.06
C ASN A 563 20.03 -3.08 -21.51
N LEU A 564 18.92 -2.66 -20.89
CA LEU A 564 18.68 -2.74 -19.44
C LEU A 564 17.83 -3.95 -19.05
N ASP A 565 17.49 -4.80 -20.02
CA ASP A 565 16.69 -6.01 -19.86
C ASP A 565 17.51 -7.20 -19.35
N LYS A 566 18.79 -7.02 -19.02
CA LYS A 566 19.64 -8.03 -18.40
C LYS A 566 20.23 -7.51 -17.08
N ASP A 567 20.26 -8.36 -16.07
CA ASP A 567 20.98 -8.06 -14.82
C ASP A 567 22.50 -8.25 -14.99
N SER A 568 23.26 -7.95 -13.94
CA SER A 568 24.72 -8.14 -13.91
C SER A 568 25.15 -9.58 -14.11
N ASP A 569 24.26 -10.55 -13.85
CA ASP A 569 24.51 -11.97 -14.04
C ASP A 569 24.00 -12.45 -15.42
N GLY A 570 23.51 -11.54 -16.27
CA GLY A 570 23.03 -11.81 -17.64
C GLY A 570 21.60 -12.33 -17.74
N ASN A 571 20.85 -12.42 -16.63
CA ASN A 571 19.48 -12.91 -16.62
C ASN A 571 18.51 -11.85 -17.13
N THR A 572 17.51 -12.26 -17.90
CA THR A 572 16.49 -11.36 -18.44
C THR A 572 15.62 -10.78 -17.32
N ILE A 573 15.62 -9.46 -17.18
CA ILE A 573 14.76 -8.69 -16.28
C ILE A 573 13.45 -8.36 -17.01
N THR A 574 12.36 -8.96 -16.58
CA THR A 574 11.01 -8.59 -17.04
C THR A 574 10.29 -7.74 -16.00
N LEU A 575 9.81 -6.56 -16.39
CA LEU A 575 8.97 -5.69 -15.58
C LEU A 575 7.58 -6.30 -15.44
N ASP A 576 7.07 -6.30 -14.22
CA ASP A 576 5.86 -7.01 -13.84
C ASP A 576 4.73 -6.07 -13.33
N ALA A 577 3.61 -6.69 -12.97
CA ALA A 577 2.45 -6.03 -12.36
C ALA A 577 2.80 -5.08 -11.20
N VAL A 578 3.72 -5.52 -10.35
CA VAL A 578 4.11 -4.82 -9.13
C VAL A 578 4.90 -3.58 -9.50
N TRP A 579 5.84 -3.70 -10.44
CA TRP A 579 6.58 -2.57 -10.98
C TRP A 579 5.64 -1.53 -11.61
N TRP A 580 4.67 -1.94 -12.43
CA TRP A 580 3.72 -1.01 -13.07
C TRP A 580 2.93 -0.19 -12.04
N LYS A 581 2.45 -0.83 -10.98
CA LYS A 581 1.75 -0.15 -9.89
C LYS A 581 2.66 0.87 -9.19
N CYS A 582 3.92 0.52 -8.97
CA CYS A 582 4.92 1.43 -8.39
C CYS A 582 5.23 2.59 -9.33
N PHE A 583 5.42 2.34 -10.62
CA PHE A 583 5.61 3.36 -11.66
C PHE A 583 4.47 4.38 -11.65
N LEU A 584 3.21 3.92 -11.70
CA LEU A 584 2.05 4.81 -11.66
C LEU A 584 2.04 5.66 -10.38
N ASN A 585 2.37 5.10 -9.23
CA ASN A 585 2.45 5.85 -7.97
C ASN A 585 3.58 6.90 -7.98
N ARG A 586 4.76 6.57 -8.50
CA ARG A 586 5.88 7.51 -8.62
C ARG A 586 5.57 8.64 -9.59
N CYS A 587 5.01 8.30 -10.74
CA CYS A 587 4.80 9.20 -11.88
C CYS A 587 3.39 9.82 -11.95
N HIS A 588 2.49 9.57 -10.98
CA HIS A 588 1.11 10.06 -11.02
C HIS A 588 0.97 11.57 -11.21
N HIS A 589 1.96 12.34 -10.75
CA HIS A 589 1.99 13.80 -10.86
C HIS A 589 2.45 14.30 -12.24
N LYS A 590 3.17 13.47 -13.01
CA LYS A 590 3.63 13.76 -14.38
C LYS A 590 2.66 13.25 -15.45
N LEU A 591 1.88 12.21 -15.13
CA LEU A 591 0.82 11.72 -16.00
C LEU A 591 -0.33 12.73 -16.00
N ASN A 592 -0.75 13.19 -17.18
CA ASN A 592 -1.79 14.20 -17.32
C ASN A 592 -3.10 13.72 -16.67
N GLY A 593 -3.43 14.26 -15.50
CA GLY A 593 -4.58 13.87 -14.66
C GLY A 593 -5.97 14.12 -15.27
N ASN A 594 -6.03 14.54 -16.53
CA ASN A 594 -7.27 14.65 -17.28
C ASN A 594 -7.72 13.35 -17.96
N ALA A 595 -6.85 12.35 -18.11
CA ALA A 595 -7.12 11.18 -18.96
C ALA A 595 -7.02 9.80 -18.25
N LEU A 596 -6.62 9.73 -16.98
CA LEU A 596 -6.71 8.49 -16.17
C LEU A 596 -8.12 8.38 -15.56
N GLY A 597 -9.10 8.12 -16.42
CA GLY A 597 -10.51 7.88 -16.08
C GLY A 597 -10.86 6.41 -16.03
#